data_AF-A0A0F9KSS3-F1
#
_entry.id   AF-A0A0F9KSS3-F1
#
_cell.length_a   1.000
_cell.length_b   1.000
_cell.length_c   1.000
_cell.angle_alpha   90.00
_cell.angle_beta   90.00
_cell.angle_gamma   90.00
#
_symmetry.space_group_name_H-M   'P 1'
#
loop_
_entity.id
_entity.type
_entity.pdbx_description
1 polymer ?
#
loop_
_entity_poly.entity_id
_entity_poly.type
_entity_poly.pdbx_seq_one_letter_code
_entity_poly.pdbx_strand_id
1 'polypeptide(L)'
;MQIGKLSAQAGHAFLESYQKSDSQIQTEYRSDGIGIKITLQARHLDDLLWAQYHCEQRGISCALIIDSEHVMPPHFDGSPIVTALGIGPVRREAISFITKKFNLV
;
A
#
# COMPACT_ATOMS: atom_id res chain seq x y z
N MET A 1 1.28 13.77 6.60
CA MET A 1 0.10 13.31 7.36
C MET A 1 0.48 13.13 8.82
N GLN A 2 -0.43 13.36 9.77
CA GLN A 2 -0.20 13.04 11.19
C GLN A 2 -0.10 11.51 11.40
N ILE A 3 0.60 11.07 12.45
CA ILE A 3 0.91 9.65 12.71
C ILE A 3 -0.35 8.79 12.75
N GLY A 4 -1.41 9.24 13.44
CA GLY A 4 -2.66 8.47 13.53
C GLY A 4 -3.31 8.22 12.16
N LYS A 5 -3.31 9.23 11.28
CA LYS A 5 -3.85 9.09 9.93
C LYS A 5 -2.97 8.19 9.07
N LEU A 6 -1.63 8.29 9.18
CA LEU A 6 -0.71 7.37 8.49
C LEU A 6 -0.99 5.91 8.84
N SER A 7 -1.17 5.60 10.13
CA SER A 7 -1.51 4.25 10.58
C SER A 7 -2.82 3.74 10.00
N ALA A 8 -3.86 4.59 9.96
CA ALA A 8 -5.15 4.23 9.37
C ALA A 8 -5.05 3.96 7.87
N GLN A 9 -4.35 4.81 7.11
CA GLN A 9 -4.18 4.65 5.66
C GLN A 9 -3.32 3.44 5.31
N ALA A 10 -2.28 3.15 6.11
CA ALA A 10 -1.52 1.89 5.98
C ALA A 10 -2.40 0.66 6.27
N GLY A 11 -3.27 0.74 7.28
CA GLY A 11 -4.24 -0.31 7.59
C GLY A 11 -5.18 -0.61 6.42
N HIS A 12 -5.76 0.43 5.81
CA HIS A 12 -6.58 0.29 4.59
C HIS A 12 -5.78 -0.35 3.45
N ALA A 13 -4.57 0.13 3.19
CA ALA A 13 -3.69 -0.41 2.17
C ALA A 13 -3.40 -1.91 2.38
N PHE A 14 -3.07 -2.33 3.60
CA PHE A 14 -2.80 -3.74 3.91
C PHE A 14 -4.03 -4.63 3.70
N LEU A 15 -5.21 -4.18 4.13
CA LEU A 15 -6.43 -4.98 4.01
C LEU A 15 -6.88 -5.10 2.55
N GLU A 16 -6.94 -3.98 1.83
CA GLU A 16 -7.45 -3.94 0.46
C GLU A 16 -6.57 -4.74 -0.51
N SER A 17 -5.24 -4.62 -0.40
CA SER A 17 -4.32 -5.41 -1.25
C SER A 17 -4.42 -6.91 -0.95
N TYR A 18 -4.57 -7.28 0.32
CA TYR A 18 -4.82 -8.67 0.71
C TYR A 18 -6.14 -9.21 0.16
N GLN A 19 -7.25 -8.48 0.32
CA GLN A 19 -8.56 -8.93 -0.17
C GLN A 19 -8.62 -9.07 -1.69
N LYS A 20 -7.86 -8.26 -2.43
CA LYS A 20 -7.73 -8.35 -3.89
C LYS A 20 -6.82 -9.50 -4.37
N SER A 21 -6.02 -10.08 -3.47
CA SER A 21 -5.09 -11.15 -3.84
C SER A 21 -5.78 -12.51 -3.98
N ASP A 22 -5.17 -13.41 -4.75
CA ASP A 22 -5.68 -14.77 -4.95
C ASP A 22 -5.73 -15.58 -3.63
N SER A 23 -6.73 -16.46 -3.50
CA SER A 23 -6.97 -17.23 -2.27
C SER A 23 -5.81 -18.17 -1.90
N GLN A 24 -5.08 -18.70 -2.89
CA GLN A 24 -3.89 -19.50 -2.66
C GLN A 24 -2.74 -18.64 -2.12
N ILE A 25 -2.55 -17.43 -2.67
CA ILE A 25 -1.55 -16.47 -2.18
C ILE A 25 -1.87 -16.04 -0.74
N GLN A 26 -3.15 -15.79 -0.45
CA GLN A 26 -3.61 -15.48 0.91
C GLN A 26 -3.31 -16.62 1.89
N THR A 27 -3.58 -17.86 1.47
CA THR A 27 -3.34 -19.06 2.28
C THR A 27 -1.85 -19.23 2.56
N GLU A 28 -1.00 -19.08 1.53
CA GLU A 28 0.45 -19.16 1.69
C GLU A 28 0.97 -18.06 2.62
N TYR A 29 0.56 -16.81 2.43
CA TYR A 29 0.97 -15.69 3.27
C TYR A 29 0.62 -15.87 4.75
N ARG A 30 -0.40 -16.68 5.05
CA ARG A 30 -0.89 -16.97 6.40
C ARG A 30 -0.40 -18.30 6.96
N SER A 31 0.38 -19.09 6.21
CA SER A 31 0.83 -20.42 6.66
C SER A 31 1.61 -20.35 7.97
N ASP A 32 2.40 -19.29 8.14
CA ASP A 32 3.29 -19.10 9.28
C ASP A 32 2.76 -18.04 10.27
N GLY A 33 1.45 -17.73 10.22
CA GLY A 33 0.78 -16.83 11.16
C GLY A 33 0.05 -15.66 10.49
N ILE A 34 0.24 -14.43 11.00
CA ILE A 34 -0.50 -13.24 10.53
C ILE A 34 0.10 -12.56 9.29
N GLY A 35 1.24 -13.08 8.81
CA GLY A 35 2.02 -12.53 7.71
C GLY A 35 2.72 -11.20 8.04
N ILE A 36 3.88 -10.98 7.41
CA ILE A 36 4.73 -9.81 7.65
C ILE A 36 4.20 -8.61 6.86
N LYS A 37 4.07 -7.46 7.54
CA LYS A 37 3.68 -6.18 6.95
C LYS A 37 4.83 -5.21 7.11
N ILE A 38 5.18 -4.51 6.04
CA ILE A 38 6.27 -3.54 6.02
C ILE A 38 5.70 -2.24 5.48
N THR A 39 5.84 -1.15 6.24
CA THR A 39 5.44 0.19 5.81
C THR A 39 6.67 0.90 5.27
N LEU A 40 6.57 1.39 4.03
CA LEU A 40 7.62 2.17 3.38
C LEU A 40 7.08 3.57 3.02
N GLN A 41 7.97 4.55 2.97
CA GLN A 41 7.66 5.92 2.62
C GLN A 41 7.94 6.20 1.15
N ALA A 42 6.91 6.66 0.44
CA ALA A 42 7.03 7.34 -0.83
C ALA A 42 7.37 8.82 -0.62
N ARG A 43 8.23 9.37 -1.48
CA ARG A 43 8.59 10.80 -1.44
C ARG A 43 7.55 11.65 -2.16
N HIS A 44 6.96 11.12 -3.23
CA HIS A 44 6.03 11.83 -4.10
C HIS A 44 4.90 10.90 -4.55
N LEU A 45 3.79 11.48 -5.01
CA LEU A 45 2.65 10.75 -5.57
C LEU A 45 3.08 9.84 -6.74
N ASP A 46 3.93 10.35 -7.63
CA ASP A 46 4.43 9.60 -8.79
C ASP A 46 5.14 8.30 -8.39
N ASP A 47 5.73 8.23 -7.19
CA ASP A 47 6.36 7.01 -6.71
C ASP A 47 5.32 5.90 -6.48
N LEU A 48 4.15 6.25 -5.94
CA LEU A 48 3.03 5.34 -5.70
C LEU A 48 2.39 4.91 -7.02
N LEU A 49 2.10 5.86 -7.92
CA LEU A 49 1.50 5.56 -9.23
C LEU A 49 2.42 4.67 -10.08
N TRP A 50 3.72 4.95 -10.07
CA TRP A 50 4.72 4.09 -10.72
C TRP A 50 4.71 2.67 -10.14
N ALA A 51 4.67 2.54 -8.81
CA ALA A 51 4.64 1.22 -8.17
C ALA A 51 3.36 0.44 -8.47
N GLN A 52 2.20 1.11 -8.48
CA GLN A 52 0.93 0.54 -8.87
C GLN A 52 1.01 -0.04 -10.29
N TYR A 53 1.41 0.79 -11.26
CA TYR A 53 1.57 0.36 -12.65
C TYR A 53 2.45 -0.89 -12.75
N HIS A 54 3.60 -0.91 -12.07
CA HIS A 54 4.51 -2.05 -12.13
C HIS A 54 3.97 -3.32 -11.45
N CYS A 55 3.14 -3.19 -10.41
CA CYS A 55 2.44 -4.31 -9.79
C CYS A 55 1.40 -4.90 -10.75
N GLU A 56 0.56 -4.05 -11.36
CA GLU A 56 -0.46 -4.45 -12.33
C GLU A 56 0.18 -5.18 -13.53
N GLN A 57 1.27 -4.64 -14.09
CA GLN A 57 2.01 -5.28 -15.20
C GLN A 57 2.60 -6.65 -14.84
N ARG A 58 2.73 -6.99 -13.54
CA ARG A 58 3.29 -8.25 -13.05
C ARG A 58 2.24 -9.17 -12.44
N GLY A 59 0.97 -8.78 -12.44
CA GLY A 59 -0.09 -9.52 -11.75
C GLY A 59 0.09 -9.56 -10.23
N ILE A 60 0.79 -8.59 -9.65
CA ILE A 60 0.94 -8.47 -8.19
C ILE A 60 -0.27 -7.68 -7.68
N SER A 61 -1.01 -8.26 -6.74
CA SER A 61 -2.15 -7.57 -6.11
C SER A 61 -1.70 -6.24 -5.51
N CYS A 62 -2.43 -5.17 -5.79
CA CYS A 62 -2.19 -3.86 -5.21
C CYS A 62 -3.48 -3.05 -5.07
N ALA A 63 -3.46 -2.06 -4.19
CA ALA A 63 -4.61 -1.21 -3.90
C ALA A 63 -4.19 0.22 -3.62
N LEU A 64 -4.56 1.14 -4.51
CA LEU A 64 -4.37 2.56 -4.31
C LEU A 64 -5.46 3.07 -3.33
N ILE A 65 -5.04 3.71 -2.24
CA ILE A 65 -5.95 4.25 -1.24
C ILE A 65 -6.12 5.74 -1.49
N ILE A 66 -7.39 6.14 -1.61
CA ILE A 66 -7.81 7.52 -1.80
C ILE A 66 -8.60 7.91 -0.55
N ASP A 67 -8.10 8.90 0.16
CA ASP A 67 -8.82 9.53 1.27
C ASP A 67 -9.60 10.72 0.71
N SER A 68 -10.88 10.81 1.06
CA SER A 68 -11.78 11.90 0.66
C SER A 68 -12.63 12.33 1.85
N GLU A 69 -13.26 13.51 1.77
CA GLU A 69 -14.28 14.01 2.71
C GLU A 69 -13.82 14.35 4.14
N HIS A 70 -12.63 13.91 4.54
CA HIS A 70 -12.02 14.42 5.78
C HIS A 70 -11.58 15.88 5.55
N VAL A 71 -11.87 16.80 6.45
CA VAL A 71 -11.43 18.20 6.32
C VAL A 71 -10.55 18.51 7.53
N MET A 72 -9.27 18.79 7.29
CA MET A 72 -8.27 19.13 8.30
C MET A 72 -7.44 20.34 7.83
N PRO A 73 -8.00 21.56 7.89
CA PRO A 73 -7.28 22.76 7.47
C PRO A 73 -6.04 23.00 8.34
N PRO A 74 -4.92 23.52 7.78
CA PRO A 74 -4.72 23.92 6.38
C PRO A 74 -4.27 22.77 5.46
N HIS A 75 -4.17 21.54 5.97
CA HIS A 75 -3.49 20.43 5.29
C HIS A 75 -4.40 19.63 4.37
N PHE A 76 -5.71 19.63 4.62
CA PHE A 76 -6.66 18.82 3.88
C PHE A 76 -8.01 19.54 3.81
N ASP A 77 -8.49 19.80 2.60
CA ASP A 77 -9.73 20.52 2.30
C ASP A 77 -10.89 19.59 1.95
N GLY A 78 -10.67 18.27 2.01
CA GLY A 78 -11.63 17.24 1.64
C GLY A 78 -11.56 16.80 0.19
N SER A 79 -10.67 17.40 -0.62
CA SER A 79 -10.40 16.91 -1.98
C SER A 79 -9.82 15.47 -1.93
N PRO A 80 -10.17 14.60 -2.90
CA PRO A 80 -9.63 13.25 -2.93
C PRO A 80 -8.11 13.28 -3.11
N ILE A 81 -7.38 12.66 -2.18
CA ILE A 81 -5.92 12.55 -2.25
C ILE A 81 -5.51 11.09 -2.10
N VAL A 82 -4.58 10.67 -2.96
CA VAL A 82 -3.92 9.37 -2.84
C VAL A 82 -3.02 9.41 -1.60
N THR A 83 -3.29 8.54 -0.64
CA THR A 83 -2.61 8.51 0.66
C THR A 83 -1.65 7.34 0.83
N ALA A 84 -1.96 6.20 0.21
CA ALA A 84 -1.17 4.98 0.34
C ALA A 84 -1.34 4.05 -0.87
N LEU A 85 -0.42 3.09 -1.00
CA LEU A 85 -0.52 1.95 -1.92
C LEU A 85 -0.29 0.67 -1.12
N GLY A 86 -1.26 -0.22 -1.11
CA GLY A 86 -1.10 -1.59 -0.65
C GLY A 86 -0.49 -2.45 -1.75
N ILE A 87 0.44 -3.34 -1.40
CA ILE A 87 1.07 -4.27 -2.34
C ILE A 87 1.14 -5.65 -1.70
N GLY A 88 0.75 -6.67 -2.46
CA GLY A 88 0.85 -8.07 -2.07
C GLY A 88 -0.44 -8.63 -1.45
N PRO A 89 -0.34 -9.74 -0.69
CA PRO A 89 0.89 -10.45 -0.32
C PRO A 89 1.74 -10.90 -1.50
N VAL A 90 3.06 -10.86 -1.33
CA VAL A 90 4.02 -11.18 -2.39
C VAL A 90 5.36 -11.58 -1.78
N ARG A 91 6.07 -12.49 -2.44
CA ARG A 91 7.44 -12.87 -2.04
C ARG A 91 8.42 -11.71 -2.30
N ARG A 92 9.45 -11.59 -1.47
CA ARG A 92 10.42 -10.49 -1.50
C ARG A 92 11.10 -10.37 -2.87
N GLU A 93 11.42 -11.50 -3.48
CA GLU A 93 12.16 -11.60 -4.74
C GLU A 93 11.36 -10.98 -5.89
N ALA A 94 10.04 -11.15 -5.88
CA ALA A 94 9.15 -10.63 -6.91
C ALA A 94 8.89 -9.11 -6.79
N ILE A 95 9.05 -8.54 -5.59
CA ILE A 95 8.71 -7.13 -5.32
C ILE A 95 9.91 -6.20 -5.12
N SER A 96 11.10 -6.73 -4.87
CA SER A 96 12.29 -5.93 -4.54
C SER A 96 12.62 -4.86 -5.58
N PHE A 97 12.41 -5.13 -6.89
CA PHE A 97 12.59 -4.14 -7.95
C PHE A 97 11.72 -2.89 -7.76
N ILE A 98 10.49 -3.07 -7.25
CA ILE A 98 9.53 -2.00 -7.02
C ILE A 98 9.86 -1.28 -5.70
N THR A 99 10.07 -2.04 -4.61
CA THR A 99 10.14 -1.48 -3.26
C THR A 99 11.50 -0.86 -2.88
N LYS A 100 12.59 -1.19 -3.58
CA LYS A 100 13.95 -0.73 -3.23
C LYS A 100 14.18 0.78 -3.26
N LYS A 101 13.32 1.56 -3.92
CA LYS A 101 13.45 3.03 -4.03
C LYS A 101 12.77 3.77 -2.86
N PHE A 102 12.00 3.06 -2.04
CA PHE A 102 11.27 3.63 -0.91
C PHE A 102 12.08 3.47 0.37
N ASN A 103 11.85 4.37 1.33
CA ASN A 103 12.54 4.33 2.63
C ASN A 103 11.71 3.57 3.66
N LEU A 104 12.36 2.91 4.61
CA LEU A 104 11.68 2.34 5.77
C LEU A 104 11.20 3.48 6.69
N VAL A 105 9.97 3.36 7.21
CA VAL A 105 9.37 4.29 8.18
C VAL A 105 9.63 3.82 9.60
#